data_AF-A0AA51EPT7-F1
#
_entry.id   AF-A0AA51EPT7-F1
#
_cell.length_a   1.000
_cell.length_b   1.000
_cell.length_c   1.000
_cell.angle_alpha   90.00
_cell.angle_beta   90.00
_cell.angle_gamma   90.00
#
_symmetry.space_group_name_H-M   'P 1'
#
loop_
_entity.id
_entity.type
_entity.pdbx_description
1 polymer ?
#
loop_
_entity_poly.entity_id
_entity_poly.type
_entity_poly.pdbx_seq_one_letter_code
_entity_poly.pdbx_strand_id
1 'polypeptide(L)'
;TEHAIGNASKIKVVGATGAYTRDFEEMTKKLTEVENTLNSAKLGQTTIKELIANISELQNQLSKADKKVKDSNDNLNAITSKINLGNVTLDGLRESIDHLKKKTQDLANNATKLQEANLEGALNLTREAKQRASKAADDAESVQTIIANTDRQIKNTDRLIEMQYTNFNNTQNENDKKLEDLQLQLTELESQFPKINEMMCGQESDTCDICGGAGCGKCGGISCDQGAITKADQALDFANKTEHRIKDHELTAEDLFRSVTQVKQDTVAVRSR
;
A
#
# COMPACT_ATOMS: atom_id res chain seq x y z
N THR A 1 -28.05 -34.04 -56.51
CA THR A 1 -28.25 -35.45 -56.95
C THR A 1 -29.35 -35.57 -57.99
N GLU A 2 -30.51 -34.93 -57.81
CA GLU A 2 -31.61 -34.94 -58.80
C GLU A 2 -31.22 -34.38 -60.18
N HIS A 3 -30.38 -33.33 -60.23
CA HIS A 3 -29.95 -32.72 -61.49
C HIS A 3 -29.08 -33.65 -62.36
N ALA A 4 -28.31 -34.55 -61.74
CA ALA A 4 -27.48 -35.54 -62.42
C ALA A 4 -28.33 -36.70 -62.99
N ILE A 5 -29.37 -37.10 -62.25
CA ILE A 5 -30.31 -38.14 -62.68
C ILE A 5 -31.14 -37.65 -63.88
N GLY A 6 -31.60 -36.40 -63.86
CA GLY A 6 -32.36 -35.79 -64.96
C GLY A 6 -31.55 -35.67 -66.27
N ASN A 7 -30.26 -35.34 -66.18
CA ASN A 7 -29.39 -35.26 -67.36
C ASN A 7 -29.03 -36.64 -67.92
N ALA A 8 -28.77 -37.64 -67.06
CA ALA A 8 -28.53 -39.02 -67.48
C ALA A 8 -29.76 -39.62 -68.20
N SER A 9 -30.97 -39.32 -67.72
CA SER A 9 -32.22 -39.74 -68.36
C SER A 9 -32.43 -39.12 -69.75
N LYS A 10 -32.11 -37.82 -69.92
CA LYS A 10 -32.17 -37.16 -71.23
C LYS A 10 -31.15 -37.71 -72.23
N ILE A 11 -29.96 -38.09 -71.79
CA ILE A 11 -28.96 -38.70 -72.67
C ILE A 11 -29.39 -40.11 -73.11
N LYS A 12 -30.09 -40.88 -72.26
CA LYS A 12 -30.64 -42.19 -72.65
C LYS A 12 -31.71 -42.09 -73.75
N VAL A 13 -32.49 -41.00 -73.77
CA VAL A 13 -33.60 -40.80 -74.72
C VAL A 13 -33.18 -40.06 -76.00
N VAL A 14 -32.12 -39.23 -75.94
CA VAL A 14 -31.67 -38.37 -77.05
C VAL A 14 -30.26 -38.72 -77.54
N GLY A 15 -29.55 -39.61 -76.85
CA GLY A 15 -28.22 -40.09 -77.23
C GLY A 15 -28.26 -41.02 -78.44
N ALA A 16 -27.13 -41.10 -79.15
CA ALA A 16 -26.97 -41.76 -80.45
C ALA A 16 -27.51 -43.21 -80.53
N THR A 17 -27.68 -43.91 -79.41
CA THR A 17 -28.31 -45.24 -79.38
C THR A 17 -29.82 -45.17 -79.63
N GLY A 18 -30.57 -44.25 -79.01
CA GLY A 18 -32.02 -44.14 -79.25
C GLY A 18 -32.38 -43.72 -80.68
N ALA A 19 -31.56 -42.84 -81.28
CA ALA A 19 -31.82 -42.29 -82.61
C ALA A 19 -31.55 -43.29 -83.74
N TYR A 20 -30.49 -44.09 -83.65
CA TYR A 20 -30.04 -44.94 -84.76
C TYR A 20 -30.30 -46.45 -84.54
N THR A 21 -30.54 -46.92 -83.30
CA THR A 21 -30.83 -48.36 -83.07
C THR A 21 -32.04 -48.83 -83.86
N ARG A 22 -33.09 -48.01 -83.95
CA ARG A 22 -34.28 -48.34 -84.76
C ARG A 22 -33.93 -48.51 -86.25
N ASP A 23 -33.08 -47.63 -86.78
CA ASP A 23 -32.68 -47.66 -88.19
C ASP A 23 -31.76 -48.88 -88.47
N PHE A 24 -30.88 -49.24 -87.53
CA PHE A 24 -30.04 -50.45 -87.60
C PHE A 24 -30.88 -51.75 -87.56
N GLU A 25 -31.87 -51.82 -86.68
CA GLU A 25 -32.80 -52.95 -86.60
C GLU A 25 -33.62 -53.09 -87.89
N GLU A 26 -34.11 -51.97 -88.44
CA GLU A 26 -34.86 -51.96 -89.70
C GLU A 26 -34.00 -52.39 -90.90
N MET A 27 -32.77 -51.90 -90.99
CA MET A 27 -31.82 -52.32 -92.02
C MET A 27 -31.48 -53.81 -91.93
N THR A 28 -31.25 -54.33 -90.72
CA THR A 28 -30.98 -55.76 -90.50
C THR A 28 -32.16 -56.60 -90.97
N LYS A 29 -33.38 -56.21 -90.60
CA LYS A 29 -34.61 -56.90 -90.99
C LYS A 29 -34.80 -56.92 -92.51
N LYS A 30 -34.61 -55.79 -93.19
CA LYS A 30 -34.68 -55.71 -94.66
C LYS A 30 -33.64 -56.60 -95.33
N LEU A 31 -32.42 -56.64 -94.81
CA LEU A 31 -31.37 -57.52 -95.34
C LEU A 31 -31.73 -59.00 -95.18
N THR A 32 -32.28 -59.40 -94.05
CA THR A 32 -32.77 -60.77 -93.81
C THR A 32 -33.94 -61.14 -94.74
N GLU A 33 -34.87 -60.21 -95.00
CA GLU A 33 -35.97 -60.43 -95.95
C GLU A 33 -35.46 -60.63 -97.39
N VAL A 34 -34.46 -59.84 -97.81
CA VAL A 34 -33.83 -59.98 -99.13
C VAL A 34 -33.07 -61.30 -99.24
N GLU A 35 -32.31 -61.70 -98.21
CA GLU A 35 -31.61 -62.98 -98.13
C GLU A 35 -32.57 -64.18 -98.27
N ASN A 36 -33.68 -64.16 -97.54
CA ASN A 36 -34.71 -65.20 -97.61
C ASN A 36 -35.39 -65.27 -98.99
N THR A 37 -35.62 -64.12 -99.62
CA THR A 37 -36.21 -64.04 -100.96
C THR A 37 -35.25 -64.61 -102.02
N LEU A 38 -33.95 -64.31 -101.90
CA LEU A 38 -32.89 -64.84 -102.77
C LEU A 38 -32.73 -66.35 -102.65
N ASN A 39 -32.80 -66.89 -101.43
CA ASN A 39 -32.79 -68.34 -101.18
C ASN A 39 -33.98 -69.08 -101.82
N SER A 40 -35.10 -68.38 -102.05
CA SER A 40 -36.32 -68.94 -102.62
C SER A 40 -36.32 -68.94 -104.17
N ALA A 41 -35.50 -68.12 -104.82
CA ALA A 41 -35.47 -67.95 -106.28
C ALA A 41 -34.46 -68.90 -106.96
N LYS A 42 -34.92 -70.00 -107.57
CA LYS A 42 -34.07 -71.01 -108.26
C LYS A 42 -33.63 -70.60 -109.69
N LEU A 43 -32.85 -69.53 -109.87
CA LEU A 43 -32.24 -69.18 -111.18
C LEU A 43 -30.83 -68.59 -111.02
N GLY A 44 -29.81 -69.21 -111.64
CA GLY A 44 -28.42 -68.73 -111.68
C GLY A 44 -27.60 -69.03 -110.41
N GLN A 45 -27.07 -70.25 -110.29
CA GLN A 45 -26.41 -70.76 -109.07
C GLN A 45 -25.14 -70.01 -108.61
N THR A 46 -24.52 -69.18 -109.44
CA THR A 46 -23.28 -68.45 -109.10
C THR A 46 -23.58 -67.04 -108.59
N THR A 47 -24.38 -66.24 -109.29
CA THR A 47 -24.67 -64.83 -108.92
C THR A 47 -25.50 -64.70 -107.64
N ILE A 48 -26.43 -65.64 -107.37
CA ILE A 48 -27.22 -65.64 -106.12
C ILE A 48 -26.33 -65.90 -104.90
N LYS A 49 -25.32 -66.77 -105.03
CA LYS A 49 -24.38 -67.05 -103.93
C LYS A 49 -23.52 -65.83 -103.59
N GLU A 50 -23.05 -65.09 -104.59
CA GLU A 50 -22.31 -63.84 -104.38
C GLU A 50 -23.16 -62.77 -103.71
N LEU A 51 -24.43 -62.63 -104.08
CA LEU A 51 -25.32 -61.66 -103.48
C LEU A 51 -25.67 -62.00 -102.01
N ILE A 52 -25.90 -63.27 -101.71
CA ILE A 52 -26.09 -63.73 -100.31
C ILE A 52 -24.82 -63.45 -99.50
N ALA A 53 -23.64 -63.76 -100.05
CA ALA A 53 -22.36 -63.47 -99.39
C ALA A 53 -22.20 -61.97 -99.09
N ASN A 54 -22.55 -61.08 -100.03
CA ASN A 54 -22.53 -59.64 -99.85
C ASN A 54 -23.54 -59.16 -98.78
N ILE A 55 -24.73 -59.77 -98.72
CA ILE A 55 -25.74 -59.45 -97.70
C ILE A 55 -25.25 -59.87 -96.31
N SER A 56 -24.68 -61.07 -96.17
CA SER A 56 -24.08 -61.52 -94.92
C SER A 56 -22.89 -60.64 -94.51
N GLU A 57 -22.11 -60.15 -95.47
CA GLU A 57 -21.05 -59.18 -95.19
C GLU A 57 -21.61 -57.84 -94.70
N LEU A 58 -22.65 -57.32 -95.34
CA LEU A 58 -23.33 -56.09 -94.92
C LEU A 58 -23.95 -56.23 -93.53
N GLN A 59 -24.63 -57.34 -93.23
CA GLN A 59 -25.16 -57.64 -91.89
C GLN A 59 -24.02 -57.65 -90.83
N ASN A 60 -22.88 -58.25 -91.17
CA ASN A 60 -21.70 -58.24 -90.29
C ASN A 60 -21.12 -56.83 -90.08
N GLN A 61 -21.04 -56.02 -91.15
CA GLN A 61 -20.59 -54.63 -91.06
C GLN A 61 -21.56 -53.79 -90.23
N LEU A 62 -22.86 -54.01 -90.38
CA LEU A 62 -23.94 -53.35 -89.65
C LEU A 62 -23.88 -53.67 -88.15
N SER A 63 -23.70 -54.95 -87.81
CA SER A 63 -23.50 -55.41 -86.43
C SER A 63 -22.24 -54.79 -85.78
N LYS A 64 -21.14 -54.69 -86.53
CA LYS A 64 -19.92 -54.01 -86.07
C LYS A 64 -20.15 -52.52 -85.84
N ALA A 65 -20.92 -51.85 -86.70
CA ALA A 65 -21.25 -50.45 -86.57
C ALA A 65 -22.15 -50.18 -85.36
N ASP A 66 -23.19 -50.99 -85.14
CA ASP A 66 -24.07 -50.90 -83.97
C ASP A 66 -23.28 -51.05 -82.66
N LYS A 67 -22.40 -52.06 -82.60
CA LYS A 67 -21.51 -52.25 -81.44
C LYS A 67 -20.62 -51.02 -81.19
N LYS A 68 -20.04 -50.44 -82.24
CA LYS A 68 -19.18 -49.25 -82.12
C LYS A 68 -19.94 -48.00 -81.65
N VAL A 69 -21.19 -47.84 -82.06
CA VAL A 69 -22.06 -46.75 -81.59
C VAL A 69 -22.39 -46.93 -80.11
N LYS A 70 -22.71 -48.17 -79.70
CA LYS A 70 -22.97 -48.50 -78.30
C LYS A 70 -21.75 -48.24 -77.41
N ASP A 71 -20.58 -48.72 -77.82
CA ASP A 71 -19.32 -48.49 -77.10
C ASP A 71 -19.00 -46.98 -76.98
N SER A 72 -19.25 -46.21 -78.05
CA SER A 72 -19.05 -44.75 -78.04
C SER A 72 -20.01 -44.04 -77.09
N ASN A 73 -21.26 -44.48 -77.02
CA ASN A 73 -22.27 -43.94 -76.11
C ASN A 73 -21.92 -44.22 -74.64
N ASP A 74 -21.47 -45.44 -74.34
CA ASP A 74 -21.04 -45.80 -72.98
C ASP A 74 -19.82 -44.97 -72.55
N ASN A 75 -18.87 -44.74 -73.47
CA ASN A 75 -17.76 -43.82 -73.25
C ASN A 75 -18.21 -42.37 -73.01
N LEU A 76 -19.17 -41.86 -73.79
CA LEU A 76 -19.72 -40.52 -73.60
C LEU A 76 -20.43 -40.36 -72.25
N ASN A 77 -21.18 -41.39 -71.81
CA ASN A 77 -21.82 -41.39 -70.49
C ASN A 77 -20.80 -41.39 -69.35
N ALA A 78 -19.73 -42.17 -69.49
CA ALA A 78 -18.63 -42.18 -68.53
C ALA A 78 -17.92 -40.82 -68.45
N ILE A 79 -17.64 -40.19 -69.60
CA ILE A 79 -17.05 -38.85 -69.67
C ILE A 79 -17.97 -37.80 -69.06
N THR A 80 -19.26 -37.82 -69.39
CA THR A 80 -20.25 -36.87 -68.84
C THR A 80 -20.36 -36.98 -67.32
N SER A 81 -20.35 -38.21 -66.79
CA SER A 81 -20.36 -38.44 -65.35
C SER A 81 -19.10 -37.89 -64.67
N LYS A 82 -17.93 -38.07 -65.29
CA LYS A 82 -16.67 -37.49 -64.80
C LYS A 82 -16.68 -35.95 -64.83
N ILE A 83 -17.21 -35.33 -65.88
CA ILE A 83 -17.34 -33.86 -65.98
C ILE A 83 -18.25 -33.34 -64.86
N ASN A 84 -19.40 -33.98 -64.64
CA ASN A 84 -20.32 -33.59 -63.57
C ASN A 84 -19.67 -33.71 -62.19
N LEU A 85 -18.94 -34.79 -61.93
CA LEU A 85 -18.19 -34.95 -60.68
C LEU A 85 -17.10 -33.88 -60.54
N GLY A 86 -16.38 -33.57 -61.63
CA GLY A 86 -15.39 -32.50 -61.67
C GLY A 86 -15.98 -31.13 -61.32
N ASN A 87 -17.16 -30.80 -61.86
CA ASN A 87 -17.84 -29.54 -61.55
C ASN A 87 -18.24 -29.43 -60.08
N VAL A 88 -18.83 -30.49 -59.51
CA VAL A 88 -19.18 -30.51 -58.07
C VAL A 88 -17.93 -30.36 -57.19
N THR A 89 -16.83 -31.02 -57.59
CA THR A 89 -15.56 -30.92 -56.87
C THR A 89 -14.97 -29.52 -56.96
N LEU A 90 -15.07 -28.88 -58.13
CA LEU A 90 -14.64 -27.50 -58.37
C LEU A 90 -15.45 -26.50 -57.55
N ASP A 91 -16.76 -26.70 -57.43
CA ASP A 91 -17.62 -25.84 -56.61
C ASP A 91 -17.28 -25.97 -55.11
N GLY A 92 -17.03 -27.19 -54.63
CA GLY A 92 -16.55 -27.41 -53.25
C GLY A 92 -15.17 -26.77 -52.99
N LEU A 93 -14.27 -26.77 -53.98
CA LEU A 93 -12.99 -26.07 -53.89
C LEU A 93 -13.17 -24.54 -53.84
N ARG A 94 -14.09 -23.99 -54.62
CA ARG A 94 -14.40 -22.54 -54.59
C ARG A 94 -14.92 -22.11 -53.22
N GLU A 95 -15.88 -22.86 -52.65
CA GLU A 95 -16.38 -22.60 -51.30
C GLU A 95 -15.26 -22.66 -50.25
N SER A 96 -14.36 -23.63 -50.37
CA SER A 96 -13.20 -23.77 -49.48
C SER A 96 -12.24 -22.58 -49.59
N ILE A 97 -12.01 -22.07 -50.80
CA ILE A 97 -11.19 -20.88 -51.05
C ILE A 97 -11.84 -19.63 -50.44
N ASP A 98 -13.15 -19.44 -50.61
CA ASP A 98 -13.86 -18.30 -50.05
C ASP A 98 -13.85 -18.32 -48.52
N HIS A 99 -14.03 -19.50 -47.92
CA HIS A 99 -13.91 -19.68 -46.48
C HIS A 99 -12.48 -19.39 -45.98
N LEU A 100 -11.47 -19.89 -46.67
CA LEU A 100 -10.06 -19.63 -46.33
C LEU A 100 -9.74 -18.13 -46.42
N LYS A 101 -10.17 -17.46 -47.50
CA LYS A 101 -10.00 -16.01 -47.69
C LYS A 101 -10.60 -15.23 -46.52
N LYS A 102 -11.82 -15.58 -46.10
CA LYS A 102 -12.48 -14.94 -44.95
C LYS A 102 -11.67 -15.15 -43.66
N LYS A 103 -11.22 -16.38 -43.39
CA LYS A 103 -10.38 -16.70 -42.22
C LYS A 103 -9.08 -15.91 -42.20
N THR A 104 -8.42 -15.76 -43.36
CA THR A 104 -7.19 -14.94 -43.47
C THR A 104 -7.47 -13.47 -43.19
N GLN A 105 -8.59 -12.94 -43.66
CA GLN A 105 -8.99 -11.55 -43.41
C GLN A 105 -9.31 -11.31 -41.93
N ASP A 106 -10.04 -12.23 -41.28
CA ASP A 106 -10.31 -12.18 -39.85
C ASP A 106 -9.01 -12.26 -39.03
N LEU A 107 -8.07 -13.13 -39.42
CA LEU A 107 -6.78 -13.25 -38.77
C LEU A 107 -5.95 -11.95 -38.87
N ALA A 108 -5.91 -11.33 -40.05
CA ALA A 108 -5.22 -10.05 -40.25
C ALA A 108 -5.80 -8.94 -39.36
N ASN A 109 -7.13 -8.81 -39.33
CA ASN A 109 -7.80 -7.80 -38.50
C ASN A 109 -7.55 -8.02 -37.00
N ASN A 110 -7.58 -9.28 -36.54
CA ASN A 110 -7.32 -9.61 -35.15
C ASN A 110 -5.85 -9.34 -34.77
N ALA A 111 -4.91 -9.61 -35.67
CA ALA A 111 -3.49 -9.31 -35.44
C ALA A 111 -3.26 -7.80 -35.30
N THR A 112 -3.88 -6.97 -36.14
CA THR A 112 -3.80 -5.50 -36.04
C THR A 112 -4.35 -5.01 -34.70
N LYS A 113 -5.54 -5.47 -34.30
CA LYS A 113 -6.13 -5.10 -33.00
C LYS A 113 -5.24 -5.48 -31.81
N LEU A 114 -4.63 -6.67 -31.85
CA LEU A 114 -3.73 -7.12 -30.80
C LEU A 114 -2.47 -6.23 -30.70
N GLN A 115 -1.92 -5.83 -31.85
CA GLN A 115 -0.78 -4.94 -31.92
C GLN A 115 -1.10 -3.53 -31.40
N GLU A 116 -2.25 -2.96 -31.79
CA GLU A 116 -2.72 -1.66 -31.32
C GLU A 116 -2.95 -1.64 -29.80
N ALA A 117 -3.62 -2.67 -29.27
CA ALA A 117 -3.85 -2.79 -27.83
C ALA A 117 -2.54 -2.88 -27.02
N ASN A 118 -1.53 -3.58 -27.55
CA ASN A 118 -0.22 -3.67 -26.91
C ASN A 118 0.52 -2.32 -26.93
N LEU A 119 0.45 -1.58 -28.04
CA LEU A 119 1.04 -0.24 -28.14
C LEU A 119 0.40 0.75 -27.15
N GLU A 120 -0.92 0.73 -27.01
CA GLU A 120 -1.64 1.61 -26.09
C GLU A 120 -1.33 1.27 -24.62
N GLY A 121 -1.34 -0.03 -24.28
CA GLY A 121 -0.96 -0.50 -22.95
C GLY A 121 0.49 -0.14 -22.59
N ALA A 122 1.44 -0.37 -23.52
CA ALA A 122 2.84 -0.04 -23.34
C ALA A 122 3.07 1.48 -23.19
N LEU A 123 2.35 2.30 -23.96
CA LEU A 123 2.40 3.76 -23.84
C LEU A 123 1.88 4.21 -22.46
N ASN A 124 0.79 3.61 -21.98
CA ASN A 124 0.24 3.94 -20.67
C ASN A 124 1.22 3.59 -19.54
N LEU A 125 1.82 2.38 -19.59
CA LEU A 125 2.88 1.98 -18.65
C LEU A 125 4.08 2.91 -18.68
N THR A 126 4.49 3.37 -19.86
CA THR A 126 5.62 4.31 -20.01
C THR A 126 5.28 5.69 -19.41
N ARG A 127 4.04 6.17 -19.58
CA ARG A 127 3.58 7.42 -18.97
C ARG A 127 3.54 7.33 -17.45
N GLU A 128 3.01 6.24 -16.90
CA GLU A 128 3.00 6.00 -15.45
C GLU A 128 4.42 5.87 -14.88
N ALA A 129 5.33 5.17 -15.59
CA ALA A 129 6.73 5.09 -15.20
C ALA A 129 7.41 6.46 -15.19
N LYS A 130 7.17 7.29 -16.21
CA LYS A 130 7.68 8.67 -16.26
C LYS A 130 7.16 9.50 -15.09
N GLN A 131 5.87 9.41 -14.77
CA GLN A 131 5.28 10.18 -13.67
C GLN A 131 5.87 9.74 -12.32
N ARG A 132 6.01 8.44 -12.10
CA ARG A 132 6.67 7.89 -10.89
C ARG A 132 8.13 8.33 -10.79
N ALA A 133 8.87 8.30 -11.90
CA ALA A 133 10.26 8.75 -11.93
C ALA A 133 10.39 10.26 -11.62
N SER A 134 9.51 11.09 -12.17
CA SER A 134 9.48 12.54 -11.86
C SER A 134 9.24 12.79 -10.38
N LYS A 135 8.21 12.15 -9.81
CA LYS A 135 7.91 12.29 -8.38
C LYS A 135 9.09 11.85 -7.50
N ALA A 136 9.73 10.73 -7.84
CA ALA A 136 10.88 10.25 -7.10
C ALA A 136 12.09 11.22 -7.19
N ALA A 137 12.27 11.90 -8.32
CA ALA A 137 13.29 12.94 -8.47
C ALA A 137 12.97 14.17 -7.61
N ASP A 138 11.73 14.64 -7.62
CA ASP A 138 11.27 15.77 -6.79
C ASP A 138 11.44 15.47 -5.30
N ASP A 139 11.06 14.25 -4.87
CA ASP A 139 11.22 13.79 -3.49
C ASP A 139 12.71 13.75 -3.08
N ALA A 140 13.60 13.29 -3.99
CA ALA A 140 15.04 13.26 -3.74
C ALA A 140 15.65 14.67 -3.60
N GLU A 141 15.24 15.61 -4.43
CA GLU A 141 15.68 17.02 -4.34
C GLU A 141 15.21 17.68 -3.03
N SER A 142 13.98 17.40 -2.61
CA SER A 142 13.45 17.84 -1.31
C SER A 142 14.28 17.31 -0.14
N VAL A 143 14.60 16.01 -0.15
CA VAL A 143 15.45 15.39 0.88
C VAL A 143 16.83 16.04 0.93
N GLN A 144 17.43 16.36 -0.23
CA GLN A 144 18.73 17.02 -0.27
C GLN A 144 18.70 18.42 0.37
N THR A 145 17.61 19.16 0.21
CA THR A 145 17.38 20.44 0.87
C THR A 145 17.27 20.29 2.39
N ILE A 146 16.54 19.27 2.86
CA ILE A 146 16.40 18.96 4.29
C ILE A 146 17.77 18.62 4.90
N ILE A 147 18.56 17.79 4.23
CA ILE A 147 19.92 17.43 4.68
C ILE A 147 20.81 18.68 4.77
N ALA A 148 20.82 19.53 3.75
CA ALA A 148 21.61 20.76 3.74
C ALA A 148 21.22 21.72 4.88
N ASN A 149 19.91 21.87 5.16
CA ASN A 149 19.43 22.68 6.28
C ASN A 149 19.81 22.06 7.63
N THR A 150 19.75 20.73 7.74
CA THR A 150 20.11 20.01 8.97
C THR A 150 21.59 20.16 9.28
N ASP A 151 22.47 20.01 8.28
CA ASP A 151 23.93 20.22 8.42
C ASP A 151 24.24 21.65 8.90
N ARG A 152 23.53 22.67 8.36
CA ARG A 152 23.66 24.06 8.84
C ARG A 152 23.24 24.20 10.31
N GLN A 153 22.14 23.58 10.71
CA GLN A 153 21.66 23.65 12.10
C GLN A 153 22.62 22.96 13.07
N ILE A 154 23.19 21.80 12.68
CA ILE A 154 24.20 21.10 13.47
C ILE A 154 25.42 22.00 13.68
N LYS A 155 25.99 22.55 12.61
CA LYS A 155 27.16 23.44 12.71
C LYS A 155 26.89 24.69 13.55
N ASN A 156 25.70 25.28 13.44
CA ASN A 156 25.32 26.42 14.27
C ASN A 156 25.22 26.03 15.75
N THR A 157 24.64 24.86 16.03
CA THR A 157 24.51 24.33 17.40
C THR A 157 25.87 24.00 17.98
N ASP A 158 26.75 23.34 17.23
CA ASP A 158 28.12 23.03 17.66
C ASP A 158 28.89 24.31 18.00
N ARG A 159 28.79 25.34 17.16
CA ARG A 159 29.41 26.65 17.44
C ARG A 159 28.83 27.30 18.69
N LEU A 160 27.51 27.23 18.90
CA LEU A 160 26.88 27.75 20.12
C LEU A 160 27.35 27.01 21.37
N ILE A 161 27.47 25.67 21.29
CA ILE A 161 28.01 24.85 22.37
C ILE A 161 29.47 25.25 22.65
N GLU A 162 30.31 25.36 21.63
CA GLU A 162 31.72 25.73 21.78
C GLU A 162 31.87 27.12 22.43
N MET A 163 31.09 28.11 21.98
CA MET A 163 31.09 29.46 22.55
C MET A 163 30.62 29.48 24.01
N GLN A 164 29.66 28.62 24.38
CA GLN A 164 29.11 28.60 25.75
C GLN A 164 29.86 27.65 26.69
N TYR A 165 30.64 26.72 26.16
CA TYR A 165 31.33 25.71 26.96
C TYR A 165 32.25 26.35 28.01
N THR A 166 33.04 27.34 27.59
CA THR A 166 33.94 28.06 28.52
C THR A 166 33.15 28.84 29.58
N ASN A 167 32.07 29.51 29.20
CA ASN A 167 31.23 30.26 30.14
C ASN A 167 30.55 29.34 31.16
N PHE A 168 30.02 28.20 30.71
CA PHE A 168 29.42 27.19 31.57
C PHE A 168 30.44 26.66 32.57
N ASN A 169 31.63 26.26 32.09
CA ASN A 169 32.69 25.75 32.96
C ASN A 169 33.18 26.80 33.96
N ASN A 170 33.33 28.06 33.52
CA ASN A 170 33.72 29.15 34.41
C ASN A 170 32.64 29.41 35.48
N THR A 171 31.36 29.46 35.08
CA THR A 171 30.25 29.67 36.01
C THR A 171 30.15 28.52 37.02
N GLN A 172 30.34 27.28 36.58
CA GLN A 172 30.35 26.12 37.46
C GLN A 172 31.49 26.22 38.48
N ASN A 173 32.71 26.50 38.02
CA ASN A 173 33.87 26.67 38.90
C ASN A 173 33.69 27.85 39.89
N GLU A 174 33.08 28.95 39.47
CA GLU A 174 32.76 30.07 40.35
C GLU A 174 31.70 29.70 41.40
N ASN A 175 30.68 28.94 41.01
CA ASN A 175 29.66 28.46 41.93
C ASN A 175 30.26 27.50 42.97
N ASP A 176 31.12 26.57 42.54
CA ASP A 176 31.78 25.62 43.43
C ASP A 176 32.67 26.36 44.45
N LYS A 177 33.42 27.38 44.02
CA LYS A 177 34.19 28.25 44.93
C LYS A 177 33.33 29.02 45.92
N LYS A 178 32.18 29.55 45.48
CA LYS A 178 31.24 30.24 46.38
C LYS A 178 30.62 29.28 47.39
N LEU A 179 30.32 28.05 46.99
CA LEU A 179 29.83 27.03 47.89
C LEU A 179 30.88 26.67 48.95
N GLU A 180 32.14 26.52 48.55
CA GLU A 180 33.25 26.30 49.48
C GLU A 180 33.41 27.47 50.47
N ASP A 181 33.39 28.71 49.98
CA ASP A 181 33.45 29.91 50.83
C ASP A 181 32.28 29.99 51.82
N LEU A 182 31.05 29.74 51.37
CA LEU A 182 29.88 29.69 52.25
C LEU A 182 29.98 28.58 53.30
N GLN A 183 30.53 27.42 52.93
CA GLN A 183 30.72 26.31 53.85
C GLN A 183 31.79 26.63 54.90
N LEU A 184 32.87 27.33 54.51
CA LEU A 184 33.87 27.83 55.45
C LEU A 184 33.28 28.85 56.41
N GLN A 185 32.53 29.83 55.90
CA GLN A 185 31.85 30.84 56.73
C GLN A 185 30.85 30.22 57.69
N LEU A 186 30.09 29.20 57.25
CA LEU A 186 29.17 28.46 58.11
C LEU A 186 29.93 27.71 59.21
N THR A 187 31.01 27.01 58.87
CA THR A 187 31.84 26.28 59.85
C THR A 187 32.46 27.25 60.86
N GLU A 188 32.94 28.40 60.41
CA GLU A 188 33.47 29.45 61.29
C GLU A 188 32.39 29.99 62.23
N LEU A 189 31.19 30.27 61.72
CA LEU A 189 30.06 30.71 62.54
C LEU A 189 29.64 29.63 63.56
N GLU A 190 29.55 28.38 63.12
CA GLU A 190 29.21 27.23 63.98
C GLU A 190 30.23 27.08 65.12
N SER A 191 31.52 27.27 64.83
CA SER A 191 32.58 27.21 65.84
C SER A 191 32.48 28.30 66.91
N GLN A 192 31.76 29.39 66.65
CA GLN A 192 31.58 30.50 67.59
C GLN A 192 30.35 30.34 68.49
N PHE A 193 29.37 29.50 68.12
CA PHE A 193 28.16 29.29 68.91
C PHE A 193 28.40 28.79 70.34
N PRO A 194 29.31 27.83 70.63
CA PRO A 194 29.51 27.36 72.00
C PRO A 194 29.91 28.50 72.93
N LYS A 195 30.81 29.36 72.46
CA LYS A 195 31.30 30.52 73.22
C LYS A 195 30.22 31.58 73.42
N ILE A 196 29.37 31.81 72.41
CA ILE A 196 28.23 32.71 72.54
C ILE A 196 27.21 32.15 73.55
N ASN A 197 26.93 30.84 73.50
CA ASN A 197 26.07 30.15 74.45
C ASN A 197 26.64 30.21 75.87
N GLU A 198 27.95 30.13 76.04
CA GLU A 198 28.61 30.32 77.34
C GLU A 198 28.32 31.71 77.90
N MET A 199 28.56 32.75 77.10
CA MET A 199 28.35 34.14 77.51
C MET A 199 26.88 34.45 77.80
N MET A 200 25.96 33.96 76.97
CA MET A 200 24.54 34.31 77.05
C MET A 200 23.77 33.40 78.01
N CYS A 201 23.95 32.09 77.89
CA CYS A 201 23.19 31.07 78.62
C CYS A 201 23.93 30.52 79.83
N GLY A 202 25.26 30.67 79.93
CA GLY A 202 26.07 30.33 81.10
C GLY A 202 26.84 29.01 81.02
N GLN A 203 26.79 28.32 79.88
CA GLN A 203 27.55 27.08 79.63
C GLN A 203 28.00 27.00 78.17
N GLU A 204 29.25 26.58 77.94
CA GLU A 204 29.77 26.27 76.62
C GLU A 204 29.18 24.93 76.15
N SER A 205 28.13 24.97 75.34
CA SER A 205 27.53 23.78 74.73
C SER A 205 26.85 24.12 73.42
N ASP A 206 26.94 23.21 72.47
CA ASP A 206 26.19 23.21 71.20
C ASP A 206 24.92 22.36 71.28
N THR A 207 24.70 21.67 72.41
CA THR A 207 23.50 20.88 72.64
C THR A 207 22.51 21.61 73.54
N CYS A 208 21.24 21.24 73.43
CA CYS A 208 20.16 21.80 74.24
C CYS A 208 20.15 21.25 75.66
N ASP A 209 21.23 21.51 76.40
CA ASP A 209 21.45 21.03 77.75
C ASP A 209 20.67 21.84 78.80
N ILE A 210 21.03 21.71 80.08
CA ILE A 210 20.35 22.32 81.24
C ILE A 210 20.17 23.84 81.06
N CYS A 211 21.22 24.50 80.55
CA CYS A 211 21.26 25.94 80.29
C CYS A 211 20.71 26.34 78.92
N GLY A 212 20.44 25.38 78.03
CA GLY A 212 19.98 25.64 76.67
C GLY A 212 21.03 26.36 75.79
N GLY A 213 20.57 27.00 74.73
CA GLY A 213 21.44 27.58 73.70
C GLY A 213 20.69 28.11 72.49
N ALA A 214 21.42 28.67 71.53
CA ALA A 214 20.86 29.12 70.24
C ALA A 214 20.09 27.97 69.55
N GLY A 215 18.82 28.21 69.20
CA GLY A 215 17.96 27.20 68.55
C GLY A 215 17.23 26.23 69.49
N CYS A 216 17.53 26.24 70.80
CA CYS A 216 16.94 25.30 71.76
C CYS A 216 15.61 25.78 72.37
N GLY A 217 15.17 27.01 72.07
CA GLY A 217 13.93 27.60 72.61
C GLY A 217 13.98 27.96 74.09
N LYS A 218 15.10 27.68 74.79
CA LYS A 218 15.40 28.06 76.17
C LYS A 218 16.88 28.44 76.26
N CYS A 219 17.19 29.46 77.05
CA CYS A 219 18.55 29.89 77.38
C CYS A 219 18.57 30.42 78.81
N GLY A 220 19.51 29.96 79.63
CA GLY A 220 19.62 30.29 81.05
C GLY A 220 18.78 29.41 81.98
N GLY A 221 18.80 29.76 83.27
CA GLY A 221 18.11 29.05 84.34
C GLY A 221 18.87 29.10 85.66
N ILE A 222 18.26 28.56 86.73
CA ILE A 222 18.81 28.62 88.09
C ILE A 222 20.22 28.02 88.18
N SER A 223 20.49 26.97 87.40
CA SER A 223 21.80 26.28 87.36
C SER A 223 22.84 26.98 86.47
N CYS A 224 22.50 28.13 85.89
CA CYS A 224 23.24 28.80 84.82
C CYS A 224 23.48 30.27 85.16
N ASP A 225 23.98 30.49 86.38
CA ASP A 225 24.16 31.78 87.02
C ASP A 225 25.19 32.68 86.31
N GLN A 226 26.12 32.09 85.56
CA GLN A 226 27.12 32.85 84.80
C GLN A 226 26.57 33.49 83.53
N GLY A 227 25.45 32.99 83.00
CA GLY A 227 24.84 33.48 81.77
C GLY A 227 24.24 34.87 81.90
N ALA A 228 24.42 35.69 80.86
CA ALA A 228 23.87 37.04 80.80
C ALA A 228 22.33 37.07 80.98
N ILE A 229 21.60 36.10 80.40
CA ILE A 229 20.13 36.04 80.53
C ILE A 229 19.72 35.77 81.97
N THR A 230 20.30 34.76 82.62
CA THR A 230 19.98 34.44 84.03
C THR A 230 20.29 35.63 84.95
N LYS A 231 21.41 36.33 84.73
CA LYS A 231 21.77 37.53 85.49
C LYS A 231 20.75 38.65 85.30
N ALA A 232 20.29 38.88 84.06
CA ALA A 232 19.27 39.88 83.77
C ALA A 232 17.93 39.52 84.43
N ASP A 233 17.50 38.26 84.36
CA ASP A 233 16.27 37.78 85.00
C ASP A 233 16.33 37.90 86.52
N GLN A 234 17.46 37.53 87.13
CA GLN A 234 17.67 37.68 88.57
C GLN A 234 17.66 39.16 88.99
N ALA A 235 18.28 40.04 88.19
CA ALA A 235 18.27 41.48 88.45
C ALA A 235 16.85 42.07 88.34
N LEU A 236 16.07 41.63 87.35
CA LEU A 236 14.68 42.05 87.17
C LEU A 236 13.79 41.55 88.32
N ASP A 237 13.90 40.28 88.71
CA ASP A 237 13.17 39.72 89.84
C ASP A 237 13.54 40.43 91.15
N PHE A 238 14.83 40.72 91.36
CA PHE A 238 15.30 41.49 92.51
C PHE A 238 14.74 42.91 92.51
N ALA A 239 14.73 43.59 91.36
CA ALA A 239 14.16 44.92 91.21
C ALA A 239 12.65 44.93 91.51
N ASN A 240 11.88 43.99 90.95
CA ASN A 240 10.44 43.86 91.19
C ASN A 240 10.12 43.55 92.65
N LYS A 241 10.87 42.64 93.28
CA LYS A 241 10.72 42.33 94.71
C LYS A 241 11.04 43.55 95.57
N THR A 242 12.08 44.30 95.21
CA THR A 242 12.46 45.52 95.91
C THR A 242 11.40 46.60 95.75
N GLU A 243 10.85 46.80 94.55
CA GLU A 243 9.74 47.72 94.29
C GLU A 243 8.51 47.37 95.12
N HIS A 244 8.11 46.09 95.12
CA HIS A 244 6.99 45.62 95.96
C HIS A 244 7.23 45.87 97.45
N ARG A 245 8.43 45.58 97.95
CA ARG A 245 8.79 45.85 99.36
C ARG A 245 8.79 47.33 99.68
N ILE A 246 9.29 48.18 98.79
CA ILE A 246 9.26 49.64 98.97
C ILE A 246 7.81 50.12 99.06
N LYS A 247 6.94 49.68 98.14
CA LYS A 247 5.53 50.06 98.13
C LYS A 247 4.78 49.61 99.40
N ASP A 248 5.05 48.41 99.90
CA ASP A 248 4.46 47.89 101.14
C ASP A 248 4.91 48.70 102.38
N HIS A 249 6.21 49.02 102.45
CA HIS A 249 6.75 49.87 103.49
C HIS A 249 6.23 51.31 103.40
N GLU A 250 6.02 51.84 102.20
CA GLU A 250 5.42 53.16 101.95
C GLU A 250 3.99 53.22 102.49
N LEU A 251 3.15 52.24 102.16
CA LEU A 251 1.77 52.13 102.68
C LEU A 251 1.75 52.04 104.21
N THR A 252 2.62 51.21 104.79
CA THR A 252 2.72 51.07 106.26
C THR A 252 3.15 52.39 106.91
N ALA A 253 4.08 53.12 106.28
CA ALA A 253 4.54 54.42 106.76
C ALA A 253 3.44 55.49 106.67
N GLU A 254 2.64 55.51 105.59
CA GLU A 254 1.48 56.38 105.46
C GLU A 254 0.42 56.11 106.54
N ASP A 255 0.11 54.84 106.81
CA ASP A 255 -0.85 54.45 107.85
C ASP A 255 -0.36 54.82 109.25
N LEU A 256 0.93 54.62 109.53
CA LEU A 256 1.55 55.08 110.77
C LEU A 256 1.50 56.61 110.88
N PHE A 257 1.81 57.34 109.80
CA PHE A 257 1.76 58.79 109.77
C PHE A 257 0.34 59.33 110.02
N ARG A 258 -0.68 58.71 109.41
CA ARG A 258 -2.10 59.01 109.68
C ARG A 258 -2.44 58.75 111.14
N SER A 259 -2.04 57.61 111.68
CA SER A 259 -2.29 57.24 113.09
C SER A 259 -1.65 58.24 114.06
N VAL A 260 -0.39 58.62 113.84
CA VAL A 260 0.32 59.63 114.65
C VAL A 260 -0.35 61.00 114.53
N THR A 261 -0.78 61.39 113.33
CA THR A 261 -1.48 62.66 113.12
C THR A 261 -2.83 62.68 113.84
N GLN A 262 -3.58 61.58 113.80
CA GLN A 262 -4.84 61.43 114.53
C GLN A 262 -4.60 61.52 116.04
N VAL A 263 -3.64 60.77 116.58
CA VAL A 263 -3.27 60.84 118.01
C VAL A 263 -2.87 62.26 118.41
N LYS A 264 -2.12 62.98 117.55
CA LYS A 264 -1.76 64.38 117.78
C LYS A 264 -3.00 65.27 117.86
N GLN A 265 -3.94 65.13 116.92
CA GLN A 265 -5.19 65.91 116.92
C GLN A 265 -6.03 65.60 118.16
N ASP A 266 -6.21 64.33 118.50
CA ASP A 266 -6.95 63.88 119.68
C ASP A 266 -6.30 64.39 120.97
N THR A 267 -4.96 64.39 121.06
CA THR A 267 -4.22 64.95 122.19
C THR A 267 -4.45 66.45 122.33
N VAL A 268 -4.44 67.22 121.22
CA VAL A 268 -4.74 68.65 121.21
C VAL A 268 -6.20 68.91 121.63
N ALA A 269 -7.14 68.07 121.20
CA ALA A 269 -8.55 68.15 121.58
C ALA A 269 -8.78 67.83 123.08
N VAL A 270 -8.02 66.89 123.65
CA VAL A 270 -8.06 66.59 125.10
C VAL A 270 -7.43 67.72 125.91
N ARG A 271 -6.40 68.39 125.40
CA ARG A 271 -5.72 69.51 126.07
C ARG A 271 -6.51 70.82 126.07
N SER A 272 -7.57 70.89 125.28
CA SER A 272 -8.46 72.06 125.14
C SER A 272 -9.82 71.88 125.84
N ARG A 273 -9.97 70.80 126.62
CA ARG A 273 -10.98 70.64 127.66
C ARG A 273 -10.35 70.83 129.03
#